data_AF-A0A379AKM5-F1
#
_entry.id   AF-A0A379AKM5-F1
#
_cell.length_a   1.000
_cell.length_b   1.000
_cell.length_c   1.000
_cell.angle_alpha   90.00
_cell.angle_beta   90.00
_cell.angle_gamma   90.00
#
_symmetry.space_group_name_H-M   'P 1'
#
loop_
_entity.id
_entity.type
_entity.pdbx_description
1 polymer ?
#
loop_
_entity_poly.entity_id
_entity_poly.type
_entity_poly.pdbx_seq_one_letter_code
_entity_poly.pdbx_strand_id
1 'polypeptide(L)' 'MPLRADIAAKGFDILCVRELTGGIYFGQPKGREGSGPEERAFGYRNLSPFSKLERIARIAFESARKRRNKVTSV' A
#
# COMPACT_ATOMS: atom_id res chain seq x y z
N MET A 1 -17.77 -19.57 -5.40
CA MET A 1 -16.72 -18.84 -4.65
C MET A 1 -15.41 -19.00 -5.41
N PRO A 2 -14.60 -17.95 -5.59
CA PRO A 2 -13.32 -18.04 -6.33
C PRO A 2 -12.22 -18.82 -5.60
N LEU A 3 -12.42 -19.13 -4.30
CA LEU A 3 -11.50 -19.92 -3.49
C LEU A 3 -11.95 -21.39 -3.41
N ARG A 4 -10.99 -22.31 -3.32
CA ARG A 4 -11.27 -23.74 -3.05
C ARG A 4 -12.11 -23.89 -1.78
N ALA A 5 -13.07 -24.81 -1.79
CA ALA A 5 -14.13 -24.89 -0.77
C ALA A 5 -13.58 -25.07 0.66
N ASP A 6 -12.55 -25.90 0.83
CA ASP A 6 -11.86 -26.13 2.11
C ASP A 6 -11.11 -24.90 2.64
N ILE A 7 -10.68 -23.98 1.76
CA ILE A 7 -10.09 -22.69 2.15
C ILE A 7 -11.19 -21.72 2.53
N ALA A 8 -12.23 -21.61 1.71
CA ALA A 8 -13.36 -20.71 1.95
C ALA A 8 -14.10 -21.05 3.26
N ALA A 9 -14.24 -22.34 3.58
CA ALA A 9 -14.86 -22.82 4.82
C ALA A 9 -14.14 -22.36 6.10
N LYS A 10 -12.85 -22.03 6.03
CA LYS A 10 -12.09 -21.47 7.17
C LYS A 10 -12.45 -20.02 7.46
N GLY A 11 -13.07 -19.33 6.49
CA GLY A 11 -13.38 -17.91 6.55
C GLY A 11 -12.14 -17.01 6.50
N PHE A 12 -12.36 -15.71 6.31
CA PHE A 12 -11.33 -14.68 6.46
C PHE A 12 -11.96 -13.38 6.92
N ASP A 13 -11.25 -12.63 7.75
CA ASP A 13 -11.64 -11.29 8.21
C ASP A 13 -10.38 -10.43 8.26
N ILE A 14 -10.17 -9.63 7.21
CA ILE A 14 -8.95 -8.86 6.98
C ILE A 14 -9.33 -7.39 6.81
N LEU A 15 -8.55 -6.49 7.42
CA LEU A 15 -8.64 -5.05 7.21
C LEU A 15 -7.37 -4.59 6.49
N CYS A 16 -7.52 -4.00 5.31
CA CYS A 16 -6.41 -3.37 4.60
C CYS A 16 -6.33 -1.88 4.98
N VAL A 17 -5.22 -1.48 5.57
CA VAL A 17 -4.93 -0.07 5.89
C VAL A 17 -3.91 0.43 4.87
N ARG A 18 -4.31 1.41 4.06
CA ARG A 18 -3.51 1.90 2.93
C ARG A 18 -3.21 3.39 3.08
N GLU A 19 -1.94 3.75 2.87
CA GLU A 19 -1.54 5.15 2.71
C GLU A 19 -1.94 5.63 1.31
N LEU A 20 -2.70 6.73 1.24
CA LEU A 20 -3.34 7.22 0.00
C LEU A 20 -2.81 8.58 -0.48
N THR A 21 -1.84 9.18 0.20
CA THR A 21 -1.37 10.56 -0.05
C THR A 21 0.12 10.65 -0.41
N GLY A 22 0.79 9.53 -0.61
CA GLY A 22 2.23 9.46 -0.87
C GLY A 22 2.62 8.33 -1.82
N GLY A 23 3.89 7.93 -1.75
CA GLY A 23 4.45 6.90 -2.62
C GLY A 23 4.59 7.32 -4.08
N ILE A 24 4.62 6.33 -4.97
CA ILE A 24 4.87 6.52 -6.41
C ILE A 24 3.75 7.27 -7.14
N TYR A 25 2.51 7.23 -6.62
CA TYR A 25 1.37 7.91 -7.24
C TYR A 25 1.54 9.44 -7.30
N PHE A 26 2.11 10.01 -6.23
CA PHE A 26 2.31 11.45 -6.09
C PHE A 26 3.78 11.86 -6.23
N GLY A 27 4.65 10.88 -6.45
CA GLY A 27 6.05 11.00 -6.81
C GLY A 27 6.36 12.07 -7.85
N GLN A 28 7.35 12.91 -7.58
CA GLN A 28 7.94 13.79 -8.59
C GLN A 28 9.47 13.66 -8.57
N PRO A 29 10.13 13.67 -9.73
CA PRO A 29 9.54 13.85 -11.07
C PRO A 29 8.85 12.57 -11.59
N LYS A 30 7.79 12.75 -12.38
CA LYS A 30 7.11 11.67 -13.12
C LYS A 30 6.84 12.09 -14.56
N GLY A 31 7.13 11.21 -15.51
CA GLY A 31 7.02 11.59 -16.91
C GLY A 31 7.57 10.53 -17.86
N ARG A 32 7.69 10.94 -19.12
CA ARG A 32 8.35 10.19 -20.16
C ARG A 32 9.29 11.11 -20.89
N GLU A 33 10.47 10.60 -21.25
CA GLU A 33 11.50 11.33 -21.98
C GLU A 33 12.00 10.45 -23.14
N GLY A 34 12.47 11.11 -24.20
CA GLY A 34 12.96 10.46 -25.43
C GLY A 34 11.90 10.33 -26.52
N SER A 35 12.26 9.65 -27.61
CA SER A 35 11.37 9.33 -28.73
C SER A 35 11.85 8.08 -29.48
N GLY A 36 10.95 7.36 -30.14
CA GLY A 36 11.28 6.13 -30.87
C GLY A 36 11.70 4.98 -29.94
N PRO A 37 12.63 4.11 -30.34
CA PRO A 37 13.09 2.96 -29.54
C PRO A 37 13.70 3.33 -28.18
N GLU A 38 14.07 4.60 -27.98
CA GLU A 38 14.71 5.11 -26.75
C GLU A 38 13.71 5.81 -25.80
N GLU A 39 12.39 5.76 -26.05
CA GLU A 39 11.40 6.31 -25.12
C GLU A 39 11.48 5.59 -23.75
N ARG A 40 11.61 6.36 -22.67
CA ARG A 40 11.66 5.85 -21.30
C ARG A 40 10.62 6.54 -20.44
N ALA A 41 9.90 5.74 -19.65
CA ALA A 41 9.00 6.23 -18.62
C ALA A 41 9.67 6.14 -17.24
N PHE A 42 9.51 7.17 -16.42
CA PHE A 42 10.01 7.19 -15.06
C PHE A 42 8.93 7.65 -14.08
N GLY A 43 8.96 7.04 -12.90
CA GLY A 43 8.16 7.45 -11.75
C GLY A 43 9.04 7.42 -10.52
N TYR A 44 9.21 8.57 -9.88
CA TYR A 44 9.92 8.63 -8.61
C TYR A 44 8.99 8.20 -7.47
N ARG A 45 9.51 7.50 -6.46
CA ARG A 45 8.79 7.37 -5.19
C ARG A 45 9.16 8.58 -4.35
N ASN A 46 8.21 9.49 -4.11
CA ASN A 46 8.44 10.50 -3.09
C ASN A 46 8.75 9.79 -1.77
N LEU A 47 9.87 10.15 -1.15
CA LEU A 47 10.12 9.80 0.25
C LEU A 47 8.98 10.43 1.05
N SER A 48 8.01 9.60 1.45
CA SER A 48 6.95 10.05 2.35
C SER A 48 7.62 10.57 3.62
N PRO A 49 7.27 11.77 4.12
CA PRO A 49 7.77 12.23 5.40
C PRO A 49 7.54 11.17 6.47
N PHE A 50 8.51 10.99 7.37
CA PHE A 50 8.42 9.97 8.43
C PHE A 50 7.11 10.11 9.24
N SER A 51 6.66 11.34 9.47
CA SER A 51 5.38 11.66 10.12
C SER A 51 4.15 11.04 9.43
N LYS A 52 4.16 10.86 8.10
CA LYS A 52 3.08 10.16 7.38
C LYS A 52 3.11 8.66 7.64
N LEU A 53 4.30 8.06 7.69
CA LEU A 53 4.48 6.64 7.99
C LEU A 53 4.04 6.33 9.44
N GLU A 54 4.42 7.18 10.39
CA GLU A 54 3.99 7.06 11.78
C GLU A 54 2.47 7.15 11.91
N ARG A 55 1.83 8.12 11.23
CA ARG A 55 0.38 8.28 11.28
C ARG A 55 -0.36 7.05 10.76
N ILE A 56 0.05 6.50 9.62
CA ILE A 56 -0.63 5.32 9.06
C ILE A 56 -0.36 4.07 9.90
N ALA A 57 0.85 3.92 10.44
CA ALA A 57 1.17 2.84 11.36
C ALA A 57 0.31 2.92 12.63
N ARG A 58 0.16 4.11 13.22
CA ARG A 58 -0.69 4.31 14.39
C ARG A 58 -2.13 3.89 14.13
N ILE A 59 -2.70 4.26 12.98
CA ILE A 59 -4.05 3.84 12.57
C ILE A 59 -4.12 2.31 12.44
N ALA A 60 -3.11 1.67 11.86
CA ALA A 60 -3.06 0.21 11.75
C ALA A 60 -3.04 -0.47 13.13
N PHE A 61 -2.21 0.01 14.05
CA PHE A 61 -2.13 -0.53 15.41
C PHE A 61 -3.41 -0.26 16.23
N GLU A 62 -3.98 0.94 16.17
CA GLU A 62 -5.26 1.27 16.82
C GLU A 62 -6.40 0.40 16.29
N SER A 63 -6.44 0.16 14.98
CA SER A 63 -7.43 -0.72 14.35
C SER A 63 -7.22 -2.18 14.74
N ALA A 64 -5.97 -2.63 14.83
CA ALA A 64 -5.65 -3.99 15.25
C ALA A 64 -6.04 -4.24 16.72
N ARG A 65 -5.86 -3.25 17.61
CA ARG A 65 -6.27 -3.34 19.02
C ARG A 65 -7.78 -3.54 19.20
N LYS A 66 -8.60 -3.00 18.29
CA LYS A 66 -10.07 -3.21 18.27
C LYS A 66 -10.48 -4.52 17.59
N ARG A 67 -9.51 -5.30 17.08
CA ARG A 67 -9.70 -6.55 16.34
C ARG A 67 -8.92 -7.66 17.03
N ARG A 68 -8.03 -8.34 16.30
CA ARG A 68 -7.26 -9.51 16.78
C ARG A 68 -5.82 -9.18 17.21
N ASN A 69 -5.53 -7.90 17.46
CA ASN A 69 -4.22 -7.38 17.85
C ASN A 69 -3.05 -7.85 16.96
N LYS A 70 -3.31 -8.01 15.66
CA LYS A 70 -2.32 -8.48 14.66
C LYS A 70 -2.20 -7.48 13.52
N VAL A 71 -0.97 -7.06 13.24
CA VAL A 71 -0.58 -6.23 12.09
C VAL A 71 0.45 -6.99 11.27
N THR A 72 0.31 -6.94 9.95
CA THR A 72 1.33 -7.42 9.00
C THR A 72 1.64 -6.27 8.05
N SER A 73 2.86 -5.75 8.12
CA SER A 73 3.32 -4.68 7.21
C SER A 73 3.76 -5.32 5.89
N VAL A 74 3.37 -4.69 4.78
CA VAL A 74 3.66 -5.09 3.40
C VAL A 74 4.36 -3.96 2.68
#